data_AF-W8ZDX8-F1
#
_entry.id   AF-W8ZDX8-F1
#
_cell.length_a   1.000
_cell.length_b   1.000
_cell.length_c   1.000
_cell.angle_alpha   90.00
_cell.angle_beta   90.00
_cell.angle_gamma   90.00
#
_symmetry.space_group_name_H-M   'P 1'
#
loop_
_entity.id
_entity.type
_entity.pdbx_description
1 polymer ?
#
loop_
_entity_poly.entity_id
_entity_poly.type
_entity_poly.pdbx_seq_one_letter_code
_entity_poly.pdbx_strand_id
1 'polypeptide(L)' 'MPSLDRFAQGLPDPQEHQPEPISECENLECSKPIYAGQKIWKHGADHYCSLRCLAESIGASDVTAL' A
#
# COMPACT_ATOMS: atom_id res chain seq x y z
N MET A 1 19.23 -25.59 -40.98
CA MET A 1 18.72 -25.78 -39.61
C MET A 1 17.72 -24.67 -39.37
N PRO A 2 16.46 -24.94 -38.98
CA PRO A 2 15.50 -23.88 -38.69
C PRO A 2 16.03 -23.05 -37.51
N SER A 3 15.87 -21.73 -37.59
CA SER A 3 16.36 -20.81 -36.56
C SER A 3 15.65 -21.07 -35.23
N LEU A 4 16.42 -21.13 -34.13
CA LEU A 4 15.94 -21.27 -32.76
C LEU A 4 15.43 -19.93 -32.15
N ASP A 5 15.30 -18.88 -32.97
CA ASP A 5 14.90 -17.53 -32.55
C ASP A 5 13.56 -17.45 -31.82
N ARG A 6 12.69 -18.47 -31.93
CA ARG A 6 11.40 -18.48 -31.24
C ARG A 6 11.53 -18.48 -29.71
N PHE A 7 12.68 -18.88 -29.16
CA PHE A 7 12.93 -18.89 -27.72
C PHE A 7 13.81 -17.73 -27.26
N ALA A 8 14.25 -16.85 -28.17
CA ALA A 8 15.18 -15.76 -27.87
C ALA A 8 14.52 -14.62 -27.06
N GLN A 9 13.19 -14.51 -27.08
CA GLN A 9 12.43 -13.55 -26.30
C GLN A 9 11.52 -14.32 -25.33
N GLY A 10 11.95 -14.39 -24.06
CA GLY A 10 11.09 -14.85 -22.97
C GLY A 10 9.95 -13.87 -22.73
N LEU A 11 8.85 -14.33 -22.13
CA LEU A 11 7.83 -13.43 -21.60
C LEU A 11 8.46 -12.58 -20.48
N PRO A 12 8.03 -11.32 -20.31
CA PRO A 12 8.45 -10.52 -19.16
C PRO A 12 8.10 -11.27 -17.87
N ASP A 13 8.99 -11.24 -16.89
CA ASP A 13 8.75 -11.90 -15.60
C ASP A 13 7.58 -11.17 -14.90
N PRO A 14 6.47 -11.85 -14.59
CA PRO A 14 5.37 -11.23 -13.85
C PRO A 14 5.79 -10.63 -12.50
N GLN A 15 6.93 -11.05 -11.94
CA GLN A 15 7.51 -10.53 -10.70
C GLN A 15 8.30 -9.22 -10.89
N GLU A 16 8.59 -8.80 -12.13
CA GLU A 16 9.20 -7.48 -12.41
C GLU A 16 8.22 -6.31 -12.17
N HIS A 17 6.92 -6.58 -12.08
CA HIS A 17 5.93 -5.56 -11.81
C HIS A 17 5.95 -5.16 -10.33
N GLN A 18 6.32 -3.91 -10.05
CA GLN A 18 6.15 -3.33 -8.72
C GLN A 18 4.65 -3.26 -8.38
N PRO A 19 4.23 -3.62 -7.16
CA PRO A 19 2.83 -3.54 -6.78
C PRO A 19 2.36 -2.09 -6.81
N GLU A 20 1.25 -1.83 -7.49
CA GLU A 20 0.63 -0.50 -7.52
C GLU A 20 -0.16 -0.26 -6.22
N PRO A 21 -0.07 0.94 -5.63
CA PRO A 21 -0.91 1.30 -4.49
C PRO A 21 -2.38 1.42 -4.93
N ILE A 22 -3.28 0.94 -4.07
CA ILE A 22 -4.74 1.05 -4.30
C ILE A 22 -5.32 2.33 -3.70
N SER A 23 -4.66 2.90 -2.69
CA SER A 23 -5.03 4.16 -2.04
C SER A 23 -3.85 4.68 -1.23
N GLU A 24 -4.04 5.81 -0.54
CA GLU A 24 -3.09 6.37 0.41
C GLU A 24 -3.73 6.47 1.80
N CYS A 25 -2.92 6.61 2.84
CA CYS A 25 -3.38 6.87 4.20
C CYS A 25 -3.92 8.30 4.31
N GLU A 26 -5.17 8.47 4.76
CA GLU A 26 -5.85 9.77 4.85
C GLU A 26 -5.30 10.67 5.97
N ASN A 27 -4.46 10.14 6.86
CA ASN A 27 -3.74 10.98 7.81
C ASN A 27 -2.66 11.77 7.05
N LEU A 28 -2.83 13.10 6.98
CA LEU A 28 -1.99 14.04 6.23
C LEU A 28 -0.50 13.95 6.60
N GLU A 29 -0.17 13.72 7.87
CA GLU A 29 1.21 13.57 8.33
C GLU A 29 1.85 12.24 7.87
N CYS A 30 1.02 11.26 7.50
CA CYS A 30 1.46 9.93 7.09
C CYS A 30 1.53 9.79 5.56
N SER A 31 0.39 9.97 4.88
CA SER A 31 0.23 9.86 3.42
C SER A 31 0.91 8.63 2.76
N LYS A 32 1.07 7.53 3.51
CA LYS A 32 1.74 6.32 3.01
C LYS A 32 0.86 5.58 2.01
N PRO A 33 1.44 4.98 0.94
CA PRO A 33 0.70 4.14 0.03
C PRO A 33 0.15 2.90 0.76
N ILE A 34 -1.07 2.52 0.39
CA ILE A 34 -1.77 1.32 0.84
C ILE A 34 -1.83 0.36 -0.35
N TYR A 35 -1.37 -0.87 -0.14
CA TYR A 35 -1.32 -1.90 -1.17
C TYR A 35 -2.43 -2.95 -0.98
N ALA A 36 -2.76 -3.65 -2.05
CA ALA A 36 -3.70 -4.75 -2.00
C ALA A 36 -3.24 -5.84 -1.00
N GLY A 37 -4.17 -6.32 -0.17
CA GLY A 37 -3.90 -7.33 0.86
C GLY A 37 -3.30 -6.79 2.17
N GLN A 38 -2.98 -5.48 2.24
CA GLN A 38 -2.52 -4.86 3.46
C GLN A 38 -3.65 -4.74 4.50
N LYS A 39 -3.32 -4.98 5.78
CA LYS A 39 -4.24 -4.70 6.89
C LYS A 39 -4.35 -3.17 7.07
N ILE A 40 -5.58 -2.66 6.98
CA ILE A 40 -5.89 -1.23 7.13
C ILE A 40 -7.04 -0.98 8.11
N TRP A 41 -7.19 0.27 8.49
CA TRP A 41 -8.29 0.78 9.32
C TRP A 41 -9.15 1.71 8.48
N LYS A 42 -10.48 1.64 8.67
CA LYS A 42 -11.45 2.44 7.90
C LYS A 42 -12.34 3.24 8.86
N HIS A 43 -12.57 4.50 8.53
CA HIS A 43 -13.54 5.36 9.21
C HIS A 43 -14.29 6.19 8.19
N GLY A 44 -15.60 5.95 8.03
CA GLY A 44 -16.36 6.53 6.92
C GLY A 44 -15.84 6.07 5.55
N ALA A 45 -15.44 7.02 4.71
CA ALA A 45 -14.84 6.76 3.40
C ALA A 45 -13.30 6.65 3.45
N ASP A 46 -12.70 7.00 4.58
CA ASP A 46 -11.25 7.21 4.70
C ASP A 46 -10.53 5.91 5.08
N HIS A 47 -9.31 5.75 4.56
CA HIS A 47 -8.46 4.59 4.81
C HIS A 47 -7.17 5.00 5.52
N TYR A 48 -6.77 4.20 6.52
CA TYR A 48 -5.62 4.48 7.36
C TYR A 48 -4.70 3.26 7.44
N CYS A 49 -3.40 3.49 7.31
CA CYS A 49 -2.40 2.41 7.33
C CYS A 49 -2.15 1.81 8.73
N SER A 50 -2.58 2.50 9.80
CA SER A 50 -2.41 2.05 11.18
C SER A 50 -3.52 2.58 12.09
N LEU A 51 -3.76 1.91 13.23
CA LEU A 51 -4.70 2.40 14.25
C LEU A 51 -4.30 3.77 14.79
N ARG A 52 -2.99 4.02 14.94
CA ARG A 52 -2.45 5.32 15.37
C ARG A 52 -2.87 6.43 14.40
N CYS A 53 -2.72 6.20 13.10
CA CYS A 53 -3.08 7.18 12.08
C CYS A 53 -4.57 7.53 12.09
N LEU A 54 -5.43 6.52 12.32
CA LEU A 54 -6.86 6.72 12.52
C LEU A 54 -7.13 7.52 13.81
N ALA A 55 -6.50 7.15 14.92
CA ALA A 55 -6.70 7.82 16.21
C ALA A 55 -6.31 9.30 16.13
N GLU A 56 -5.14 9.60 15.55
CA GLU A 56 -4.68 10.97 15.30
C GLU A 56 -5.66 11.74 14.39
N SER A 57 -6.19 11.12 13.33
CA SER A 57 -7.11 11.80 12.40
C SER A 57 -8.46 12.16 13.02
N ILE A 58 -8.90 11.42 14.04
CA ILE A 58 -10.11 11.76 14.82
C ILE A 58 -9.81 12.63 16.04
N GLY A 59 -8.57 13.14 16.17
CA GLY A 59 -8.17 14.07 17.22
C GLY A 59 -7.74 13.43 18.54
N ALA A 60 -7.47 12.12 18.56
CA ALA A 60 -6.89 11.48 19.73
C ALA A 60 -5.39 11.75 19.83
N SER A 61 -4.90 11.94 21.05
CA SER A 61 -3.49 12.10 21.38
C SER A 61 -3.08 11.14 22.49
N ASP A 62 -1.83 10.73 22.51
CA ASP A 62 -1.25 9.99 23.62
C ASP A 62 -1.11 10.89 24.86
N VAL A 63 -1.49 10.36 26.01
CA VAL A 63 -1.30 11.00 27.32
C VAL A 63 -0.77 9.93 28.25
N THR A 64 0.35 10.22 28.91
CA THR A 64 0.87 9.34 29.97
C THR A 64 0.24 9.75 31.29
N ALA A 65 -0.46 8.82 31.94
CA ALA A 65 -0.99 9.05 33.28
C ALA A 65 0.18 9.11 34.29
N LEU A 66 0.17 10.14 35.13
CA LEU A 66 1.12 10.34 36.23
C LEU A 66 0.67 9.63 37.50
#